data_AF-A0A4Y9JER6-F1
#
_entry.id   AF-A0A4Y9JER6-F1
#
_cell.length_a   1.000
_cell.length_b   1.000
_cell.length_c   1.000
_cell.angle_alpha   90.00
_cell.angle_beta   90.00
_cell.angle_gamma   90.00
#
_symmetry.space_group_name_H-M   'P 1'
#
loop_
_entity.id
_entity.type
_entity.pdbx_description
1 polymer ?
#
loop_
_entity_poly.entity_id
_entity_poly.type
_entity_poly.pdbx_seq_one_letter_code
_entity_poly.pdbx_strand_id
1 'polypeptide(L)'
;MNKAKELLPLGSVVYLEEGTQKLVIVGRGVIFDDPDTNEQVFADYMGVLYPQGLQTESTLFFQHKNVDKVVFEGYRDEEEARFLDVYHQWEKSLTIPKKEIK
;
A
#
# COMPACT_ATOMS: atom_id res chain seq x y z
N MET A 1 1.71 -10.34 -22.03
CA MET A 1 1.82 -8.93 -21.58
C MET A 1 1.28 -8.88 -20.17
N ASN A 2 2.16 -8.86 -19.16
CA ASN A 2 1.72 -8.73 -17.77
C ASN A 2 1.08 -7.35 -17.64
N LYS A 3 -0.24 -7.29 -17.51
CA LYS A 3 -0.88 -6.09 -16.95
C LYS A 3 -0.23 -5.90 -15.60
N ALA A 4 0.58 -4.84 -15.46
CA ALA A 4 1.09 -4.43 -14.18
C ALA A 4 -0.11 -4.31 -13.23
N LYS A 5 0.05 -4.85 -12.01
CA LYS A 5 -0.98 -4.77 -10.99
C LYS A 5 -1.17 -3.28 -10.70
N GLU A 6 -2.28 -2.68 -11.16
CA GLU A 6 -2.53 -1.26 -10.94
C GLU A 6 -2.70 -1.03 -9.44
N LEU A 7 -1.87 -0.16 -8.86
CA LEU A 7 -2.06 0.21 -7.47
C LEU A 7 -3.40 0.94 -7.30
N LEU A 8 -4.05 0.69 -6.18
CA LEU A 8 -5.23 1.42 -5.74
C LEU A 8 -4.88 2.88 -5.41
N PRO A 9 -5.74 3.85 -5.77
CA PRO A 9 -5.55 5.25 -5.42
C PRO A 9 -5.60 5.49 -3.91
N LEU A 10 -5.03 6.61 -3.47
CA LEU A 10 -5.17 7.07 -2.08
C LEU A 10 -6.64 7.29 -1.70
N GLY A 11 -6.97 7.01 -0.45
CA GLY A 11 -8.35 7.06 0.03
C GLY A 11 -9.19 5.82 -0.30
N SER A 12 -8.63 4.85 -1.04
CA SER A 12 -9.31 3.56 -1.23
C SER A 12 -9.52 2.86 0.12
N VAL A 13 -10.70 2.27 0.29
CA VAL A 13 -11.08 1.52 1.50
C VAL A 13 -11.06 0.04 1.17
N VAL A 14 -10.30 -0.75 1.94
CA VAL A 14 -10.07 -2.16 1.67
C VAL A 14 -10.25 -3.04 2.91
N TYR A 15 -10.50 -4.32 2.69
CA TYR A 15 -10.24 -5.39 3.65
C TYR A 15 -8.99 -6.14 3.21
N LEU A 16 -8.17 -6.54 4.18
CA LEU A 16 -7.08 -7.48 3.95
C LEU A 16 -7.56 -8.92 4.11
N GLU A 17 -6.85 -9.86 3.51
CA GLU A 17 -7.01 -11.30 3.78
C GLU A 17 -6.94 -11.53 5.29
N GLU A 18 -7.91 -12.29 5.83
CA GLU A 18 -8.09 -12.55 7.28
C GLU A 18 -8.36 -11.30 8.15
N GLY A 19 -8.42 -10.11 7.55
CA GLY A 19 -8.73 -8.86 8.23
C GLY A 19 -10.22 -8.72 8.54
N THR A 20 -10.53 -8.33 9.79
CA THR A 20 -11.92 -8.05 10.22
C THR A 20 -12.28 -6.58 10.19
N GLN A 21 -11.30 -5.70 9.97
CA GLN A 21 -11.44 -4.25 9.97
C GLN A 21 -11.08 -3.66 8.61
N LYS A 22 -11.78 -2.57 8.26
CA LYS A 22 -11.50 -1.80 7.04
C LYS A 22 -10.24 -0.96 7.25
N LEU A 23 -9.46 -0.82 6.20
CA LEU A 23 -8.32 0.09 6.13
C LEU A 23 -8.54 1.15 5.04
N VAL A 24 -8.07 2.37 5.29
CA VAL A 24 -7.94 3.41 4.26
C VAL A 24 -6.48 3.48 3.83
N ILE A 25 -6.22 3.40 2.53
CA ILE A 25 -4.87 3.58 1.97
C ILE A 25 -4.49 5.06 2.06
N VAL A 26 -3.40 5.35 2.76
CA VAL A 26 -2.87 6.72 2.98
C VAL A 26 -1.45 6.91 2.46
N GLY A 27 -0.75 5.84 2.08
CA GLY A 27 0.56 5.91 1.44
C GLY A 27 0.76 4.78 0.45
N ARG A 28 1.65 4.99 -0.53
CA ARG A 28 1.99 4.04 -1.59
C ARG A 28 3.49 3.95 -1.78
N GLY A 29 4.00 2.73 -1.93
CA GLY A 29 5.43 2.45 -2.04
C GLY A 29 6.25 3.01 -0.90
N VAL A 30 5.90 2.61 0.32
CA VAL A 30 6.56 3.12 1.53
C VAL A 30 7.78 2.28 1.83
N ILE A 31 8.92 2.94 2.01
CA ILE A 31 10.15 2.34 2.53
C ILE A 31 10.19 2.65 4.03
N PHE A 32 10.41 1.62 4.84
CA PHE A 32 10.51 1.75 6.29
C PHE A 32 11.55 0.79 6.84
N ASP A 33 12.04 1.07 8.05
CA ASP A 33 12.92 0.15 8.77
C ASP A 33 12.05 -0.95 9.39
N ASP A 34 12.29 -2.19 8.98
CA ASP A 34 11.60 -3.36 9.49
C ASP A 34 11.99 -3.60 10.95
N PRO A 35 11.07 -3.46 11.92
CA PRO A 35 11.41 -3.61 13.34
C PRO A 35 11.88 -5.03 13.70
N ASP A 36 11.55 -6.03 12.87
CA ASP A 36 11.95 -7.42 13.11
C ASP A 36 13.40 -7.69 12.68
N THR A 37 13.87 -7.03 11.60
CA THR A 37 15.16 -7.32 10.95
C THR A 37 16.17 -6.17 11.05
N ASN A 38 15.71 -4.96 11.39
CA ASN A 38 16.45 -3.69 11.28
C ASN A 38 16.98 -3.39 9.87
N GLU A 39 16.38 -3.98 8.83
CA GLU A 39 16.70 -3.67 7.43
C GLU A 39 15.64 -2.75 6.83
N GLN A 40 16.05 -1.94 5.85
CA GLN A 40 15.08 -1.21 5.04
C GLN A 40 14.31 -2.17 4.15
N VAL A 41 12.99 -2.08 4.21
CA VAL A 41 12.07 -2.87 3.39
C VAL A 41 11.03 -1.98 2.74
N PHE A 42 10.39 -2.52 1.71
CA PHE A 42 9.38 -1.83 0.92
C PHE A 42 7.99 -2.48 1.07
N ALA A 43 6.94 -1.66 1.17
CA ALA A 43 5.54 -2.09 1.09
C ALA A 43 4.74 -1.28 0.07
N ASP A 44 3.83 -1.97 -0.63
CA ASP A 44 2.95 -1.35 -1.62
C ASP A 44 2.08 -0.26 -0.98
N TYR A 45 1.57 -0.51 0.23
CA TYR A 45 0.64 0.36 0.91
C TYR A 45 1.01 0.63 2.35
N MET A 46 0.67 1.86 2.77
CA MET A 46 0.49 2.25 4.15
C MET A 46 -0.99 2.58 4.34
N GLY A 47 -1.61 2.03 5.37
CA GLY A 47 -3.01 2.26 5.69
C GLY A 47 -3.27 2.61 7.15
N VAL A 48 -4.46 3.13 7.38
CA VAL A 48 -4.99 3.45 8.71
C VAL A 48 -6.32 2.76 8.93
N LEU A 49 -6.68 2.53 10.19
CA LEU A 49 -7.95 1.89 10.56
C LEU A 49 -9.15 2.77 10.15
N TYR A 50 -10.22 2.16 9.68
CA TYR A 50 -11.49 2.85 9.47
C TYR A 50 -12.55 2.33 10.46
N PRO A 51 -13.30 3.23 11.16
CA PRO A 51 -13.32 4.69 11.01
C PRO A 51 -12.33 5.46 11.92
N GLN A 52 -11.45 4.78 12.65
CA GLN A 52 -10.61 5.39 13.70
C GLN A 52 -9.58 6.40 13.17
N GLY A 53 -9.06 6.19 11.96
CA GLY A 53 -8.02 7.00 11.35
C GLY A 53 -6.60 6.64 11.84
N LEU A 54 -5.69 7.60 11.68
CA LEU A 54 -4.28 7.44 12.03
C LEU A 54 -4.10 7.27 13.54
N GLN A 55 -3.38 6.22 13.93
CA GLN A 55 -2.91 5.99 15.28
C GLN A 55 -1.39 6.16 15.30
N THR A 56 -0.88 7.04 16.15
CA THR A 56 0.56 7.42 16.18
C THR A 56 1.48 6.25 16.51
N GLU A 57 0.95 5.19 17.10
CA GLU A 57 1.71 4.01 17.55
C GLU A 57 1.54 2.79 16.64
N SER A 58 0.66 2.86 15.63
CA SER A 58 0.30 1.71 14.80
C SER A 58 0.09 2.11 13.34
N THR A 59 1.20 2.15 12.60
CA THR A 59 1.17 2.25 11.14
C THR A 59 1.03 0.85 10.55
N LEU A 60 0.04 0.66 9.66
CA LEU A 60 -0.17 -0.62 9.00
C LEU A 60 0.43 -0.59 7.60
N PHE A 61 1.39 -1.47 7.35
CA PHE A 61 1.95 -1.69 6.02
C PHE A 61 1.39 -2.98 5.45
N PHE A 62 1.04 -3.01 4.16
CA PHE A 62 0.55 -4.21 3.50
C PHE A 62 0.87 -4.20 2.01
N GLN A 63 0.89 -5.39 1.41
CA GLN A 63 1.10 -5.52 -0.03
C GLN A 63 -0.24 -5.55 -0.75
N HIS A 64 -0.24 -5.20 -2.04
CA HIS A 64 -1.44 -5.30 -2.85
C HIS A 64 -1.95 -6.74 -2.94
N LYS A 65 -1.08 -7.74 -2.84
CA LYS A 65 -1.50 -9.15 -2.76
C LYS A 65 -2.31 -9.48 -1.50
N ASN A 66 -2.20 -8.69 -0.43
CA ASN A 66 -2.93 -8.93 0.81
C ASN A 66 -4.35 -8.32 0.79
N VAL A 67 -4.74 -7.58 -0.26
CA VAL A 67 -6.08 -6.99 -0.36
C VAL A 67 -7.07 -8.07 -0.80
N ASP A 68 -8.00 -8.42 0.09
CA ASP A 68 -9.09 -9.36 -0.19
C ASP A 68 -10.26 -8.68 -0.91
N LYS A 69 -10.64 -7.48 -0.44
CA LYS A 69 -11.80 -6.76 -0.97
C LYS A 69 -11.58 -5.25 -1.00
N VAL A 70 -11.83 -4.64 -2.15
CA VAL A 70 -11.97 -3.19 -2.28
C VAL A 70 -13.42 -2.81 -1.98
N VAL A 71 -13.62 -2.06 -0.90
CA VAL A 71 -14.93 -1.54 -0.47
C VAL A 71 -15.25 -0.24 -1.21
N PHE A 72 -14.22 0.57 -1.45
CA PHE A 72 -14.31 1.84 -2.16
C PHE A 72 -12.97 2.10 -2.87
N GLU A 73 -13.02 2.46 -4.15
CA GLU A 73 -11.84 2.95 -4.87
C GLU A 73 -11.68 4.44 -4.61
N GLY A 74 -10.45 4.84 -4.28
CA GLY A 74 -10.09 6.21 -3.98
C GLY A 74 -10.25 7.14 -5.18
N TYR A 75 -9.98 8.43 -4.95
CA TYR A 75 -10.12 9.44 -6.00
C TYR A 75 -9.07 9.22 -7.11
N ARG A 76 -9.50 9.39 -8.36
CA ARG A 76 -8.67 9.15 -9.55
C ARG A 76 -8.88 10.26 -10.57
N ASP A 77 -7.78 10.83 -11.03
CA ASP A 77 -7.72 11.85 -12.06
C ASP A 77 -6.45 11.68 -12.92
N GLU A 78 -6.11 12.70 -13.70
CA GLU A 78 -4.91 12.69 -14.55
C GLU A 78 -3.60 12.68 -13.74
N GLU A 79 -3.59 13.26 -12.53
CA GLU A 79 -2.43 13.22 -11.64
C GLU A 79 -2.21 11.80 -11.11
N GLU A 80 -3.29 11.10 -10.76
CA GLU A 80 -3.24 9.71 -10.34
C GLU A 80 -2.71 8.79 -11.46
N ALA A 81 -3.14 8.99 -12.70
CA ALA A 81 -2.61 8.25 -13.85
C ALA A 81 -1.10 8.50 -14.03
N ARG A 82 -0.68 9.76 -13.97
CA ARG A 82 0.75 10.14 -14.05
C ARG A 82 1.56 9.58 -12.89
N PHE A 83 1.01 9.55 -11.69
CA PHE A 83 1.67 8.97 -10.52
C PHE A 83 1.99 7.50 -10.76
N LEU A 84 1.04 6.70 -11.26
CA LEU A 84 1.26 5.29 -11.53
C LEU A 84 2.40 5.04 -12.54
N ASP A 85 2.51 5.86 -13.59
CA ASP A 85 3.60 5.75 -14.56
C ASP A 85 4.97 5.98 -13.91
N VAL A 86 5.10 7.06 -13.13
CA VAL A 86 6.34 7.39 -12.40
C VAL A 86 6.64 6.32 -11.34
N TYR A 87 5.62 5.89 -10.62
CA TYR A 87 5.71 4.87 -9.59
C TYR A 87 6.29 3.56 -10.15
N HIS A 88 5.76 3.05 -11.25
CA HIS A 88 6.25 1.80 -11.84
C HIS A 88 7.67 1.89 -12.39
N GLN A 89 8.11 3.08 -12.82
CA GLN A 89 9.52 3.30 -13.19
C GLN A 89 10.42 3.28 -11.96
N TRP A 90 10.01 3.98 -10.90
CA TRP A 90 10.72 4.00 -9.63
C TRP A 90 10.79 2.62 -8.97
N GLU A 91 9.68 1.88 -8.92
CA GLU A 91 9.58 0.53 -8.34
C GLU A 91 10.59 -0.42 -9.00
N LYS A 92 10.75 -0.36 -10.33
CA LYS A 92 11.73 -1.17 -11.07
C LYS A 92 13.19 -0.80 -10.77
N SER A 93 13.44 0.40 -10.27
CA SER A 93 14.78 0.87 -9.90
C SER A 93 15.17 0.50 -8.47
N LEU A 94 14.21 0.02 -7.66
CA LEU A 94 14.47 -0.33 -6.26
C LEU A 94 15.38 -1.54 -6.13
N THR A 95 16.40 -1.39 -5.30
CA THR A 95 17.25 -2.49 -4.81
C THR A 95 16.82 -2.98 -3.43
N ILE A 96 15.84 -2.32 -2.82
CA ILE A 96 15.32 -2.60 -1.48
C ILE A 96 14.34 -3.78 -1.56
N PRO A 97 14.46 -4.78 -0.67
CA PRO A 97 13.55 -5.93 -0.69
C PRO A 97 12.13 -5.54 -0.29
N LYS A 98 11.15 -6.16 -0.94
CA LYS A 98 9.73 -6.04 -0.57
C LYS A 98 9.47 -6.86 0.69
N LYS A 99 8.88 -6.25 1.73
CA LYS A 99 8.56 -6.95 3.00
C LYS A 99 7.61 -8.10 2.71
N GLU A 100 7.98 -9.31 3.13
CA GLU A 100 7.06 -10.42 3.20
C GLU A 100 6.16 -10.25 4.42
N ILE A 101 4.89 -10.01 4.15
CA ILE A 101 3.84 -9.91 5.18
C ILE A 101 3.09 -11.23 5.12
N LYS A 102 3.18 -11.97 6.23
CA LYS A 102 2.47 -13.24 6.44
C LYS A 102 1.06 -12.98 6.93
#